data_AF-A0A0D0CEW8-F1
#
_entry.id   AF-A0A0D0CEW8-F1
#
_cell.length_a   1.000
_cell.length_b   1.000
_cell.length_c   1.000
_cell.angle_alpha   90.00
_cell.angle_beta   90.00
_cell.angle_gamma   90.00
#
_symmetry.space_group_name_H-M   'P 1'
#
loop_
_entity.id
_entity.type
_entity.pdbx_description
1 polymer ?
#
loop_
_entity_poly.entity_id
_entity_poly.type
_entity_poly.pdbx_seq_one_letter_code
_entity_poly.pdbx_strand_id
1 'polypeptide(L)'
;MYSKFTRLRALQILMRQIASRSTAYLLQALSTWPVVETQMLLSEILSWFDPIRVFRGEVDEFEDAVLPAYRDHLSKWEDHSLAPIIDFIRDFASYAEFGWSTVLNCGCLDLLLHLYVSDFQEPVTLNSTTSSFGKSSIAAICNSFLTGALADEYGRGLIELHPLRGLWPLWPMLAFGDAAQDRCLQRREMWKLVGKEVIRWRISSIYDTLVLEWPVAGFSNRVRTTLTAEPFLSDLMIDLLEFSGSSELDEEICFRALRSMHKLWSRLDTFVFRAGLRGYIEGTPKDHARENFIRLVHRLILLSNRAPE
;
A
#
# COMPACT_ATOMS: atom_id res chain seq x y z
N MET A 1 -10.11 26.42 -23.42
CA MET A 1 -10.35 25.06 -22.87
C MET A 1 -10.34 24.08 -24.04
N TYR A 2 -9.46 23.07 -24.03
CA TYR A 2 -9.42 22.07 -25.11
C TYR A 2 -10.69 21.20 -25.11
N SER A 3 -11.04 20.62 -26.26
CA SER A 3 -12.18 19.70 -26.32
C SER A 3 -11.94 18.45 -25.47
N LYS A 4 -13.00 17.89 -24.86
CA LYS A 4 -12.94 16.64 -24.07
C LYS A 4 -12.26 15.51 -24.86
N PHE A 5 -12.55 15.43 -26.16
CA PHE A 5 -11.97 14.46 -27.08
C PHE A 5 -10.46 14.63 -27.27
N THR A 6 -9.99 15.87 -27.49
CA THR A 6 -8.55 16.15 -27.64
C THR A 6 -7.78 15.79 -26.37
N ARG A 7 -8.30 16.16 -25.20
CA ARG A 7 -7.69 15.82 -23.91
C ARG A 7 -7.60 14.30 -23.73
N LEU A 8 -8.70 13.59 -23.94
CA LEU A 8 -8.73 12.13 -23.83
C LEU A 8 -7.68 11.48 -24.76
N ARG A 9 -7.60 11.93 -26.01
CA ARG A 9 -6.63 11.38 -26.96
C ARG A 9 -5.18 11.63 -26.54
N ALA A 10 -4.89 12.82 -26.00
CA ALA A 10 -3.57 13.13 -25.48
C ALA A 10 -3.21 12.23 -24.29
N LEU A 11 -4.14 12.03 -23.34
CA LEU A 11 -3.95 11.14 -22.19
C LEU A 11 -3.71 9.69 -22.62
N GLN A 12 -4.43 9.18 -23.62
CA GLN A 12 -4.18 7.84 -24.17
C GLN A 12 -2.77 7.70 -24.76
N ILE A 13 -2.28 8.73 -25.47
CA ILE A 13 -0.93 8.72 -26.04
C ILE A 13 0.12 8.74 -24.90
N LEU A 14 -0.11 9.56 -23.88
CA LEU A 14 0.75 9.64 -22.69
C LEU A 14 0.81 8.29 -21.97
N MET A 15 -0.34 7.68 -21.69
CA MET A 15 -0.39 6.37 -21.03
C MET A 15 0.31 5.29 -21.83
N ARG A 16 0.15 5.28 -23.16
CA ARG A 16 0.88 4.36 -24.04
C ARG A 16 2.39 4.55 -23.94
N GLN A 17 2.87 5.80 -23.93
CA GLN A 17 4.30 6.09 -23.81
C GLN A 17 4.86 5.61 -22.47
N ILE A 18 4.12 5.83 -21.37
CA ILE A 18 4.54 5.37 -20.05
C ILE A 18 4.51 3.84 -19.97
N ALA A 19 3.43 3.19 -20.40
CA ALA A 19 3.29 1.73 -20.40
C ALA A 19 4.42 1.01 -21.16
N SER A 20 4.90 1.63 -22.25
CA SER A 20 6.00 1.12 -23.07
C SER A 20 7.39 1.61 -22.65
N ARG A 21 7.49 2.34 -21.52
CA ARG A 21 8.74 2.98 -21.01
C ARG A 21 9.42 3.91 -22.02
N SER A 22 8.68 4.42 -22.99
CA SER A 22 9.15 5.35 -24.03
C SER A 22 8.94 6.80 -23.58
N THR A 23 9.57 7.18 -22.46
CA THR A 23 9.26 8.41 -21.71
C THR A 23 10.25 9.55 -21.94
N ALA A 24 11.38 9.33 -22.62
CA ALA A 24 12.44 10.34 -22.75
C ALA A 24 11.95 11.69 -23.32
N TYR A 25 11.23 11.68 -24.44
CA TYR A 25 10.66 12.90 -25.03
C TYR A 25 9.55 13.51 -24.16
N LEU A 26 8.80 12.66 -23.45
CA LEU A 26 7.75 13.12 -22.54
C LEU A 26 8.37 13.86 -21.34
N LEU A 27 9.42 13.33 -20.74
CA LEU A 27 10.16 13.97 -19.67
C LEU A 27 10.72 15.33 -20.09
N GLN A 28 11.32 15.39 -21.28
CA GLN A 28 11.82 16.65 -21.86
C GLN A 28 10.70 17.67 -22.11
N ALA A 29 9.54 17.24 -22.57
CA ALA A 29 8.40 18.13 -22.77
C ALA A 29 7.87 18.66 -21.43
N LEU A 30 7.62 17.76 -20.47
CA LEU A 30 7.08 18.12 -19.15
C LEU A 30 8.03 19.00 -18.34
N SER A 31 9.35 18.87 -18.49
CA SER A 31 10.30 19.76 -17.79
C SER A 31 10.20 21.22 -18.22
N THR A 32 9.57 21.51 -19.36
CA THR A 32 9.33 22.87 -19.85
C THR A 32 7.96 23.43 -19.50
N TRP A 33 7.09 22.60 -18.92
CA TRP A 33 5.74 22.99 -18.56
C TRP A 33 5.72 23.75 -17.23
N PRO A 34 4.70 24.58 -16.99
CA PRO A 34 4.48 25.15 -15.66
C PRO A 34 4.33 24.05 -14.60
N VAL A 35 4.94 24.25 -13.44
CA VAL A 35 4.92 23.28 -12.31
C VAL A 35 3.48 22.88 -11.95
N VAL A 36 2.56 23.86 -11.87
CA VAL A 36 1.16 23.62 -11.52
C VAL A 36 0.46 22.72 -12.54
N GLU A 37 0.69 22.94 -13.84
CA GLU A 37 0.09 22.11 -14.89
C GLU A 37 0.62 20.69 -14.85
N THR A 38 1.92 20.55 -14.56
CA THR A 38 2.56 19.24 -14.39
C THR A 38 2.04 18.52 -13.14
N GLN A 39 1.87 19.22 -12.02
CA GLN A 39 1.28 18.67 -10.80
C GLN A 39 -0.15 18.16 -11.04
N MET A 40 -0.97 18.95 -11.74
CA MET A 40 -2.34 18.54 -12.07
C MET A 40 -2.37 17.30 -12.96
N LEU A 41 -1.53 17.25 -14.00
CA LEU A 41 -1.42 16.09 -14.88
C LEU A 41 -0.94 14.85 -14.12
N LEU A 42 0.12 14.97 -13.32
CA LEU A 42 0.63 13.85 -12.54
C LEU A 42 -0.42 13.38 -11.54
N SER A 43 -1.09 14.29 -10.81
CA SER A 43 -2.15 13.93 -9.88
C SER A 43 -3.31 13.19 -10.57
N GLU A 44 -3.71 13.63 -11.75
CA GLU A 44 -4.70 12.93 -12.59
C GLU A 44 -4.23 11.51 -12.94
N ILE A 45 -2.98 11.35 -13.37
CA ILE A 45 -2.39 10.04 -13.68
C ILE A 45 -2.41 9.13 -12.45
N LEU A 46 -1.89 9.60 -11.31
CA LEU A 46 -1.82 8.80 -10.07
C LEU A 46 -3.21 8.35 -9.61
N SER A 47 -4.21 9.21 -9.77
CA SER A 47 -5.59 8.91 -9.35
C SER A 47 -6.22 7.73 -10.08
N TRP A 48 -5.76 7.37 -11.28
CA TRP A 48 -6.25 6.18 -12.02
C TRP A 48 -5.63 4.87 -11.53
N PHE A 49 -4.51 4.97 -10.81
CA PHE A 49 -3.73 3.82 -10.35
C PHE A 49 -3.83 3.62 -8.83
N ASP A 50 -4.63 4.43 -8.15
CA ASP A 50 -4.90 4.27 -6.72
C ASP A 50 -5.69 2.96 -6.48
N PRO A 51 -5.12 1.96 -5.78
CA PRO A 51 -5.80 0.71 -5.53
C PRO A 51 -7.07 0.87 -4.68
N ILE A 52 -7.20 1.95 -3.90
CA ILE A 52 -8.39 2.21 -3.08
C ILE A 52 -9.55 2.72 -3.93
N ARG A 53 -9.29 3.35 -5.08
CA ARG A 53 -10.33 3.86 -5.98
C ARG A 53 -11.20 2.73 -6.53
N VAL A 54 -10.60 1.61 -6.92
CA VAL A 54 -11.31 0.43 -7.43
C VAL A 54 -12.39 -0.02 -6.45
N PHE A 55 -12.09 0.03 -5.15
CA PHE A 55 -13.02 -0.38 -4.11
C PHE A 55 -14.24 0.54 -3.99
N ARG A 56 -14.11 1.82 -4.35
CA ARG A 56 -15.24 2.77 -4.29
C ARG A 56 -16.25 2.55 -5.42
N GLY A 57 -15.92 1.74 -6.43
CA GLY A 57 -16.79 1.51 -7.58
C GLY A 57 -17.03 2.77 -8.41
N GLU A 58 -16.13 3.76 -8.32
CA GLU A 58 -16.20 5.00 -9.08
C GLU A 58 -15.78 4.71 -10.53
N VAL A 59 -16.74 4.30 -11.36
CA VAL A 59 -16.51 4.12 -12.80
C VAL A 59 -16.60 5.47 -13.50
N ASP A 60 -15.47 5.95 -14.00
CA ASP A 60 -15.38 7.17 -14.82
C ASP A 60 -15.30 6.81 -16.31
N GLU A 61 -16.04 7.51 -17.18
CA GLU A 61 -15.93 7.37 -18.63
C GLU A 61 -14.48 7.51 -19.14
N PHE A 62 -13.66 8.29 -18.45
CA PHE A 62 -12.23 8.41 -18.78
C PHE A 62 -11.44 7.15 -18.42
N GLU A 63 -11.82 6.45 -17.36
CA GLU A 63 -11.17 5.21 -16.93
C GLU A 63 -11.32 4.12 -17.98
N ASP A 64 -12.54 3.99 -18.52
CA ASP A 64 -12.89 3.04 -19.59
C ASP A 64 -12.16 3.33 -20.91
N ALA A 65 -11.60 4.52 -21.09
CA ALA A 65 -10.90 4.91 -22.31
C ALA A 65 -9.37 5.01 -22.14
N VAL A 66 -8.89 5.34 -20.93
CA VAL A 66 -7.46 5.57 -20.65
C VAL A 66 -6.77 4.31 -20.14
N LEU A 67 -7.39 3.56 -19.22
CA LEU A 67 -6.78 2.34 -18.70
C LEU A 67 -6.59 1.25 -19.77
N PRO A 68 -7.53 1.02 -20.71
CA PRO A 68 -7.26 0.08 -21.81
C PRO A 68 -6.07 0.50 -22.67
N ALA A 69 -5.92 1.79 -22.97
CA ALA A 69 -4.77 2.29 -23.73
C ALA A 69 -3.45 2.03 -23.00
N TYR A 70 -3.43 2.12 -21.68
CA TYR A 70 -2.29 1.73 -20.85
C TYR A 70 -2.05 0.21 -20.92
N ARG A 71 -3.07 -0.60 -20.61
CA ARG A 71 -3.01 -2.07 -20.56
C ARG A 71 -2.53 -2.69 -21.87
N ASP A 72 -3.08 -2.24 -23.00
CA ASP A 72 -2.80 -2.78 -24.33
C ASP A 72 -1.34 -2.56 -24.75
N HIS A 73 -0.66 -1.59 -24.14
CA HIS A 73 0.72 -1.24 -24.44
C HIS A 73 1.69 -1.60 -23.32
N LEU A 74 1.19 -2.17 -22.22
CA LEU A 74 2.02 -2.69 -21.14
C LEU A 74 2.85 -3.86 -21.69
N SER A 75 4.16 -3.82 -21.46
CA SER A 75 5.03 -4.90 -21.87
C SER A 75 4.65 -6.20 -21.16
N LYS A 76 4.61 -7.31 -21.91
CA LYS A 76 4.33 -8.65 -21.37
C LYS A 76 5.39 -9.14 -20.37
N TRP A 77 6.52 -8.44 -20.30
CA TRP A 77 7.63 -8.72 -19.38
C TRP A 77 7.55 -7.91 -18.08
N GLU A 78 6.57 -7.02 -17.93
CA GLU A 78 6.37 -6.31 -16.67
C GLU A 78 5.77 -7.27 -15.64
N ASP A 79 6.44 -7.40 -14.49
CA ASP A 79 5.96 -8.25 -13.40
C ASP A 79 4.79 -7.62 -12.63
N HIS A 80 4.62 -6.30 -12.74
CA HIS A 80 3.57 -5.52 -12.10
C HIS A 80 3.17 -4.33 -12.97
N SER A 81 1.88 -4.07 -13.13
CA SER A 81 1.37 -3.06 -14.07
C SER A 81 1.73 -1.63 -13.67
N LEU A 82 1.98 -1.35 -12.39
CA LEU A 82 2.40 -0.04 -11.91
C LEU A 82 3.90 0.25 -12.05
N ALA A 83 4.72 -0.75 -12.36
CA ALA A 83 6.17 -0.55 -12.44
C ALA A 83 6.56 0.59 -13.41
N PRO A 84 6.03 0.66 -14.64
CA PRO A 84 6.34 1.77 -15.55
C PRO A 84 5.87 3.14 -15.04
N ILE A 85 4.77 3.20 -14.29
CA ILE A 85 4.25 4.45 -13.71
C ILE A 85 5.20 4.96 -12.62
N ILE A 86 5.57 4.11 -11.66
CA ILE A 86 6.47 4.51 -10.57
C ILE A 86 7.86 4.88 -11.10
N ASP A 87 8.38 4.13 -12.08
CA ASP A 87 9.65 4.46 -12.73
C ASP A 87 9.56 5.81 -13.47
N PHE A 88 8.50 6.04 -14.23
CA PHE A 88 8.29 7.33 -14.92
C PHE A 88 8.27 8.52 -13.94
N ILE A 89 7.58 8.38 -12.82
CA ILE A 89 7.50 9.44 -11.80
C ILE A 89 8.87 9.67 -11.16
N ARG A 90 9.62 8.61 -10.83
CA ARG A 90 10.98 8.71 -10.30
C ARG A 90 11.91 9.42 -11.28
N ASP A 91 11.84 9.03 -12.55
CA ASP A 91 12.68 9.58 -13.61
C ASP A 91 12.35 11.06 -13.82
N PHE A 92 11.07 11.44 -13.80
CA PHE A 92 10.64 12.84 -13.82
C PHE A 92 11.16 13.61 -12.60
N ALA A 93 11.03 13.04 -11.40
CA ALA A 93 11.50 13.66 -10.16
C ALA A 93 13.00 13.98 -10.20
N SER A 94 13.77 13.09 -10.82
CA SER A 94 15.23 13.20 -10.95
C SER A 94 15.67 14.09 -12.12
N TYR A 95 14.83 14.23 -13.15
CA TYR A 95 15.15 14.97 -14.37
C TYR A 95 14.82 16.46 -14.28
N ALA A 96 13.71 16.84 -13.64
CA ALA A 96 13.26 18.22 -13.57
C ALA A 96 13.89 18.99 -12.39
N GLU A 97 14.17 20.29 -12.57
CA GLU A 97 14.80 21.17 -11.54
C GLU A 97 14.02 21.21 -10.21
N PHE A 98 12.69 21.13 -10.28
CA PHE A 98 11.80 21.02 -9.12
C PHE A 98 11.04 19.68 -9.12
N GLY A 99 11.66 18.62 -9.65
CA GLY A 99 11.00 17.35 -9.90
C GLY A 99 10.46 16.69 -8.64
N TRP A 100 11.29 16.51 -7.60
CA TRP A 100 10.86 15.91 -6.33
C TRP A 100 9.73 16.70 -5.68
N SER A 101 9.84 18.03 -5.61
CA SER A 101 8.77 18.82 -5.00
C SER A 101 7.48 18.76 -5.81
N THR A 102 7.56 18.74 -7.14
CA THR A 102 6.41 18.58 -8.04
C THR A 102 5.72 17.24 -7.81
N VAL A 103 6.48 16.16 -7.79
CA VAL A 103 5.97 14.78 -7.64
C VAL A 103 5.38 14.54 -6.25
N LEU A 104 6.02 15.03 -5.19
CA LEU A 104 5.52 14.78 -3.85
C LEU A 104 4.24 15.58 -3.56
N ASN A 105 4.12 16.78 -4.12
CA ASN A 105 2.91 17.60 -4.00
C ASN A 105 1.73 17.11 -4.86
N CYS A 106 1.93 16.18 -5.80
CA CYS A 106 0.84 15.66 -6.63
C CYS A 106 0.12 14.43 -6.03
N GLY A 107 0.47 14.04 -4.79
CA GLY A 107 -0.15 12.90 -4.08
C GLY A 107 0.59 11.57 -4.24
N CYS A 108 1.85 11.59 -4.70
CA CYS A 108 2.63 10.37 -4.90
C CYS A 108 2.86 9.57 -3.60
N LEU A 109 3.05 10.26 -2.47
CA LEU A 109 3.20 9.60 -1.17
C LEU A 109 1.94 8.85 -0.75
N ASP A 110 0.75 9.39 -1.04
CA ASP A 110 -0.53 8.73 -0.75
C ASP A 110 -0.67 7.46 -1.59
N LEU A 111 -0.39 7.54 -2.91
CA LEU A 111 -0.42 6.37 -3.78
C LEU A 111 0.51 5.26 -3.28
N LEU A 112 1.76 5.61 -2.99
CA LEU A 112 2.75 4.65 -2.50
C LEU A 112 2.31 4.03 -1.16
N LEU A 113 1.77 4.83 -0.24
CA LEU A 113 1.20 4.31 1.01
C LEU A 113 0.03 3.36 0.74
N HIS A 114 -0.87 3.70 -0.18
CA HIS A 114 -1.98 2.83 -0.56
C HIS A 114 -1.50 1.51 -1.14
N LEU A 115 -0.39 1.50 -1.90
CA LEU A 115 0.25 0.28 -2.38
C LEU A 115 0.82 -0.58 -1.24
N TYR A 116 1.46 0.03 -0.25
CA TYR A 116 1.92 -0.71 0.92
C TYR A 116 0.78 -1.27 1.76
N VAL A 117 -0.28 -0.49 1.95
CA VAL A 117 -1.48 -0.90 2.68
C VAL A 117 -2.20 -2.02 1.94
N SER A 118 -2.23 -1.98 0.61
CA SER A 118 -2.82 -3.00 -0.26
C SER A 118 -1.95 -4.23 -0.50
N ASP A 119 -0.75 -4.29 0.09
CA ASP A 119 0.25 -5.34 -0.19
C ASP A 119 0.53 -5.48 -1.70
N PHE A 120 0.59 -4.35 -2.40
CA PHE A 120 0.89 -4.27 -3.82
C PHE A 120 -0.04 -5.13 -4.69
N GLN A 121 -1.33 -5.16 -4.35
CA GLN A 121 -2.34 -5.74 -5.22
C GLN A 121 -2.48 -4.92 -6.52
N GLU A 122 -2.69 -5.62 -7.63
CA GLU A 122 -2.71 -5.04 -8.98
C GLU A 122 -4.01 -4.24 -9.23
N PRO A 123 -3.96 -2.90 -9.37
CA PRO A 123 -5.17 -2.12 -9.54
C PRO A 123 -5.71 -2.18 -10.98
N VAL A 124 -4.85 -2.52 -11.95
CA VAL A 124 -5.17 -2.41 -13.39
C VAL A 124 -5.73 -3.73 -13.95
N THR A 125 -5.26 -4.87 -13.46
CA THR A 125 -5.68 -6.20 -13.91
C THR A 125 -6.35 -6.94 -12.76
N LEU A 126 -7.51 -6.44 -12.35
CA LEU A 126 -8.32 -6.93 -11.21
C LEU A 126 -8.67 -8.43 -11.23
N ASN A 127 -8.45 -9.11 -12.36
CA ASN A 127 -8.72 -10.53 -12.54
C ASN A 127 -7.46 -11.41 -12.62
N SER A 128 -6.25 -10.85 -12.57
CA SER A 128 -5.01 -11.62 -12.48
C SER A 128 -4.52 -11.56 -11.05
N THR A 129 -4.41 -12.71 -10.39
CA THR A 129 -3.68 -12.80 -9.13
C THR A 129 -2.26 -12.28 -9.34
N THR A 130 -1.89 -11.19 -8.65
CA THR A 130 -0.53 -10.69 -8.66
C THR A 130 0.37 -11.81 -8.14
N SER A 131 1.38 -12.19 -8.91
CA SER A 131 2.34 -13.17 -8.42
C SER A 131 3.15 -12.56 -7.26
N SER A 132 3.59 -13.37 -6.31
CA SER A 132 4.49 -12.93 -5.23
C SER A 132 5.79 -12.31 -5.75
N PHE A 133 6.21 -12.73 -6.95
CA PHE A 133 7.32 -12.12 -7.68
C PHE A 133 7.02 -10.69 -8.13
N GLY A 134 5.82 -10.46 -8.68
CA GLY A 134 5.32 -9.12 -9.04
C GLY A 134 5.30 -8.15 -7.86
N LYS A 135 4.76 -8.58 -6.71
CA LYS A 135 4.76 -7.79 -5.47
C LYS A 135 6.16 -7.42 -5.00
N SER A 136 7.09 -8.37 -5.05
CA SER A 136 8.48 -8.13 -4.66
C SER A 136 9.18 -7.12 -5.58
N SER A 137 8.92 -7.22 -6.89
CA SER A 137 9.46 -6.33 -7.91
C SER A 137 8.97 -4.89 -7.71
N ILE A 138 7.65 -4.68 -7.58
CA ILE A 138 7.09 -3.34 -7.36
C ILE A 138 7.48 -2.76 -6.00
N ALA A 139 7.59 -3.57 -4.95
CA ALA A 139 8.08 -3.12 -3.65
C ALA A 139 9.53 -2.60 -3.76
N ALA A 140 10.39 -3.28 -4.51
CA ALA A 140 11.76 -2.80 -4.75
C ALA A 140 11.79 -1.46 -5.50
N ILE A 141 10.91 -1.29 -6.50
CA ILE A 141 10.78 -0.03 -7.25
C ILE A 141 10.28 1.10 -6.33
N CYS A 142 9.27 0.85 -5.49
CA CYS A 142 8.76 1.81 -4.52
C CYS A 142 9.81 2.19 -3.47
N ASN A 143 10.57 1.20 -2.96
CA ASN A 143 11.69 1.45 -2.04
C ASN A 143 12.80 2.29 -2.70
N SER A 144 13.11 2.04 -3.97
CA SER A 144 14.07 2.84 -4.74
C SER A 144 13.58 4.29 -4.88
N PHE A 145 12.30 4.49 -5.18
CA PHE A 145 11.69 5.83 -5.22
C PHE A 145 11.84 6.56 -3.88
N LEU A 146 11.44 5.91 -2.78
CA LEU A 146 11.50 6.52 -1.45
C LEU A 146 12.93 6.82 -1.00
N THR A 147 13.88 5.96 -1.36
CA THR A 147 15.31 6.21 -1.11
C THR A 147 15.78 7.46 -1.85
N GLY A 148 15.35 7.65 -3.10
CA GLY A 148 15.61 8.88 -3.86
C GLY A 148 15.00 10.12 -3.20
N ALA A 149 13.74 10.03 -2.77
CA ALA A 149 13.05 11.11 -2.09
C ALA A 149 13.69 11.48 -0.74
N LEU A 150 14.22 10.51 0.01
CA LEU A 150 14.92 10.72 1.28
C LEU A 150 16.32 11.34 1.13
N ALA A 151 16.93 11.15 -0.04
CA ALA A 151 18.20 11.78 -0.40
C ALA A 151 18.01 13.27 -0.74
N ASP A 152 16.82 13.67 -1.15
CA ASP A 152 16.41 15.06 -1.37
C ASP A 152 15.95 15.73 -0.05
N GLU A 153 16.37 16.97 0.19
CA GLU A 153 16.07 17.68 1.45
C GLU A 153 14.57 18.00 1.57
N TYR A 154 13.95 18.45 0.47
CA TYR A 154 12.52 18.73 0.43
C TYR A 154 11.71 17.44 0.58
N GLY A 155 12.12 16.38 -0.12
CA GLY A 155 11.47 15.09 -0.05
C GLY A 155 11.54 14.45 1.33
N ARG A 156 12.69 14.51 1.99
CA ARG A 156 12.83 14.10 3.40
C ARG A 156 11.86 14.85 4.30
N GLY A 157 11.81 16.18 4.20
CA GLY A 157 10.92 17.00 5.01
C GLY A 157 9.44 16.63 4.83
N LEU A 158 8.99 16.40 3.58
CA LEU A 158 7.61 15.98 3.32
C LEU A 158 7.29 14.58 3.84
N ILE A 159 8.21 13.63 3.69
CA ILE A 159 8.00 12.27 4.21
C ILE A 159 7.90 12.28 5.74
N GLU A 160 8.78 13.04 6.41
CA GLU A 160 8.75 13.19 7.87
C GLU A 160 7.46 13.84 8.37
N LEU A 161 6.89 14.77 7.59
CA LEU A 161 5.64 15.47 7.90
C LEU A 161 4.38 14.72 7.44
N HIS A 162 4.52 13.59 6.76
CA HIS A 162 3.37 12.87 6.22
C HIS A 162 2.42 12.42 7.35
N PRO A 163 1.12 12.75 7.31
CA PRO A 163 0.18 12.47 8.41
C PRO A 163 0.08 10.99 8.77
N LEU A 164 0.28 10.11 7.78
CA LEU A 164 0.18 8.66 7.90
C LEU A 164 1.56 7.96 7.90
N ARG A 165 2.65 8.66 8.23
CA ARG A 165 4.04 8.15 8.16
C ARG A 165 4.30 6.83 8.91
N GLY A 166 3.58 6.57 10.00
CA GLY A 166 3.70 5.35 10.82
C GLY A 166 2.94 4.15 10.25
N LEU A 167 2.10 4.35 9.22
CA LEU A 167 1.50 3.25 8.47
C LEU A 167 2.49 2.60 7.50
N TRP A 168 3.57 3.30 7.13
CA TRP A 168 4.61 2.76 6.27
C TRP A 168 5.33 1.60 6.96
N PRO A 169 5.65 0.53 6.21
CA PRO A 169 6.40 -0.59 6.76
C PRO A 169 7.82 -0.18 7.14
N LEU A 170 8.35 -0.84 8.17
CA LEU A 170 9.75 -0.69 8.55
C LEU A 170 10.63 -1.42 7.55
N TRP A 171 11.17 -0.67 6.61
CA TRP A 171 12.27 -1.14 5.79
C TRP A 171 13.57 -0.61 6.37
N PRO A 172 14.56 -1.48 6.65
CA PRO A 172 15.86 -1.05 7.18
C PRO A 172 16.52 0.04 6.32
N MET A 173 16.28 0.02 5.01
CA MET A 173 16.80 1.00 4.06
C MET A 173 16.05 2.33 4.04
N LEU A 174 14.81 2.39 4.54
CA LEU A 174 14.00 3.62 4.58
C LEU A 174 14.09 4.35 5.92
N ALA A 175 14.47 3.64 6.99
CA ALA A 175 14.80 4.17 8.32
C ALA A 175 13.99 5.40 8.75
N PHE A 176 12.66 5.32 8.63
CA PHE A 176 11.72 6.37 9.05
C PHE A 176 11.70 6.50 10.59
N GLY A 177 12.76 7.05 11.18
CA GLY A 177 12.90 7.27 12.63
C GLY A 177 13.15 6.01 13.46
N ASP A 178 13.18 6.19 14.79
CA ASP A 178 13.52 5.15 15.77
C ASP A 178 12.45 4.04 15.77
N ALA A 179 12.77 2.96 15.05
CA ALA A 179 11.79 2.14 14.33
C ALA A 179 10.84 1.30 15.21
N ALA A 180 11.15 1.06 16.48
CA ALA A 180 10.37 0.14 17.32
C ALA A 180 9.60 0.83 18.45
N GLN A 181 10.09 1.97 18.94
CA GLN A 181 9.51 2.61 20.11
C GLN A 181 8.20 3.30 19.73
N ASP A 182 7.14 2.99 20.47
CA ASP A 182 5.77 3.50 20.25
C ASP A 182 5.12 3.10 18.92
N ARG A 183 5.64 2.11 18.19
CA ARG A 183 5.07 1.69 16.90
C ARG A 183 3.60 1.28 16.98
N CYS A 184 3.22 0.54 18.03
CA CYS A 184 1.83 0.16 18.26
C CYS A 184 0.93 1.40 18.42
N LEU A 185 1.38 2.36 19.25
CA LEU A 185 0.69 3.63 19.48
C LEU A 185 0.56 4.44 18.18
N GLN A 186 1.64 4.61 17.44
CA GLN A 186 1.65 5.37 16.19
C GLN A 186 0.69 4.78 15.16
N ARG A 187 0.78 3.47 14.90
CA ARG A 187 -0.12 2.79 13.96
C ARG A 187 -1.57 2.92 14.39
N ARG A 188 -1.87 2.72 15.67
CA ARG A 188 -3.21 2.86 16.22
C ARG A 188 -3.77 4.27 15.99
N GLU A 189 -3.04 5.31 16.34
CA GLU A 189 -3.52 6.69 16.15
C GLU A 189 -3.70 7.02 14.66
N MET A 190 -2.83 6.53 13.78
CA MET A 190 -2.96 6.77 12.34
C MET A 190 -4.11 5.99 11.70
N TRP A 191 -4.37 4.77 12.15
CA TRP A 191 -5.53 4.00 11.68
C TRP A 191 -6.86 4.67 12.06
N LYS A 192 -6.91 5.50 13.10
CA LYS A 192 -8.10 6.33 13.41
C LYS A 192 -8.29 7.48 12.43
N LEU A 193 -7.22 7.94 11.78
CA LEU A 193 -7.27 9.02 10.80
C LEU A 193 -7.71 8.55 9.41
N VAL A 194 -7.68 7.25 9.15
CA VAL A 194 -8.10 6.70 7.86
C VAL A 194 -9.54 6.19 7.91
N GLY A 195 -10.22 6.24 6.76
CA GLY A 195 -11.60 5.75 6.64
C GLY A 195 -11.71 4.24 6.82
N LYS A 196 -12.90 3.79 7.27
CA LYS A 196 -13.23 2.36 7.45
C LYS A 196 -13.00 1.52 6.19
N GLU A 197 -13.15 2.10 5.00
CA GLU A 197 -12.92 1.39 3.73
C GLU A 197 -11.45 0.99 3.54
N VAL A 198 -10.51 1.86 3.95
CA VAL A 198 -9.07 1.56 3.89
C VAL A 198 -8.72 0.43 4.86
N ILE A 199 -9.35 0.41 6.04
CA ILE A 199 -9.18 -0.66 7.04
C ILE A 199 -9.73 -1.99 6.49
N ARG A 200 -10.92 -1.99 5.88
CA ARG A 200 -11.50 -3.19 5.23
C ARG A 200 -10.60 -3.71 4.12
N TRP A 201 -10.01 -2.81 3.34
CA TRP A 201 -9.07 -3.17 2.28
C TRP A 201 -7.80 -3.79 2.86
N ARG A 202 -7.20 -3.16 3.87
CA ARG A 202 -6.04 -3.68 4.59
C ARG A 202 -6.28 -5.09 5.11
N ILE A 203 -7.42 -5.35 5.75
CA ILE A 203 -7.79 -6.67 6.26
C ILE A 203 -7.91 -7.70 5.12
N SER A 204 -8.56 -7.32 4.02
CA SER A 204 -8.74 -8.20 2.84
C SER A 204 -7.40 -8.55 2.21
N SER A 205 -6.53 -7.54 2.01
CA SER A 205 -5.18 -7.72 1.49
C SER A 205 -4.35 -8.65 2.38
N ILE A 206 -4.37 -8.46 3.70
CA ILE A 206 -3.70 -9.38 4.65
C ILE A 206 -4.23 -10.81 4.48
N TYR A 207 -5.56 -10.97 4.40
CA TYR A 207 -6.18 -12.29 4.25
C TYR A 207 -5.74 -12.98 2.95
N ASP A 208 -5.76 -12.26 1.84
CA ASP A 208 -5.39 -12.79 0.52
C ASP A 208 -3.93 -13.22 0.49
N THR A 209 -3.03 -12.41 1.04
CA THR A 209 -1.61 -12.75 1.16
C THR A 209 -1.41 -14.02 1.98
N LEU A 210 -2.14 -14.17 3.09
CA LEU A 210 -2.07 -15.35 3.95
C LEU A 210 -2.68 -16.62 3.33
N VAL A 211 -3.68 -16.48 2.46
CA VAL A 211 -4.42 -17.60 1.87
C VAL A 211 -3.81 -18.04 0.54
N LEU A 212 -3.48 -17.09 -0.32
CA LEU A 212 -3.07 -17.32 -1.71
C LEU A 212 -1.55 -17.47 -1.85
N GLU A 213 -0.77 -16.72 -1.07
CA GLU A 213 0.68 -16.60 -1.32
C GLU A 213 1.53 -17.37 -0.34
N TRP A 214 1.09 -17.52 0.91
CA TRP A 214 1.83 -18.30 1.90
C TRP A 214 1.50 -19.79 1.78
N PRO A 215 2.47 -20.65 1.42
CA PRO A 215 2.23 -22.07 1.32
C PRO A 215 1.84 -22.66 2.68
N VAL A 216 1.03 -23.72 2.66
CA VAL A 216 0.58 -24.44 3.87
C VAL A 216 1.76 -25.04 4.63
N ALA A 217 2.86 -25.32 3.94
CA ALA A 217 4.10 -25.85 4.52
C ALA A 217 4.93 -24.82 5.31
N GLY A 218 4.42 -23.61 5.56
CA GLY A 218 5.10 -22.54 6.28
C GLY A 218 5.99 -21.67 5.41
N PHE A 219 6.72 -20.73 6.01
CA PHE A 219 7.69 -19.89 5.28
C PHE A 219 8.72 -20.75 4.57
N SER A 220 8.77 -20.69 3.24
CA SER A 220 9.93 -21.24 2.53
C SER A 220 11.20 -20.53 3.02
N ASN A 221 12.34 -21.24 3.06
CA ASN A 221 13.62 -20.62 3.42
C ASN A 221 13.94 -19.39 2.55
N ARG A 222 13.40 -19.31 1.33
CA ARG A 222 13.52 -18.11 0.47
C ARG A 222 12.80 -16.89 1.05
N VAL A 223 11.59 -17.06 1.59
CA VAL A 223 10.81 -15.97 2.23
C VAL A 223 11.47 -15.53 3.54
N ARG A 224 12.21 -16.42 4.23
CA ARG A 224 13.05 -16.04 5.38
C ARG A 224 14.28 -15.23 4.96
N THR A 225 14.86 -15.48 3.79
CA THR A 225 16.10 -14.81 3.33
C THR A 225 15.88 -13.51 2.57
N THR A 226 14.71 -13.28 1.98
CA THR A 226 14.33 -11.96 1.49
C THR A 226 13.97 -11.08 2.69
N LEU A 227 14.99 -10.52 3.37
CA LEU A 227 15.10 -9.25 4.12
C LEU A 227 13.86 -8.50 4.70
N THR A 228 12.66 -9.08 4.82
CA THR A 228 11.41 -8.29 4.91
C THR A 228 10.31 -8.90 5.78
N ALA A 229 10.48 -10.11 6.32
CA ALA A 229 9.39 -10.80 7.01
C ALA A 229 9.08 -10.22 8.41
N GLU A 230 10.07 -10.06 9.29
CA GLU A 230 9.76 -9.81 10.72
C GLU A 230 9.09 -8.46 11.02
N PRO A 231 9.56 -7.30 10.50
CA PRO A 231 8.90 -6.02 10.78
C PRO A 231 7.52 -5.92 10.11
N PHE A 232 7.39 -6.48 8.90
CA PHE A 232 6.11 -6.56 8.20
C PHE A 232 5.11 -7.43 8.97
N LEU A 233 5.52 -8.60 9.46
CA LEU A 233 4.69 -9.47 10.29
C LEU A 233 4.22 -8.80 11.56
N SER A 234 5.13 -8.06 12.23
CA SER A 234 4.77 -7.28 13.41
C SER A 234 3.67 -6.28 13.09
N ASP A 235 3.76 -5.57 11.96
CA ASP A 235 2.72 -4.63 11.52
C ASP A 235 1.39 -5.31 11.24
N LEU A 236 1.38 -6.45 10.55
CA LEU A 236 0.15 -7.21 10.31
C LEU A 236 -0.49 -7.63 11.64
N MET A 237 0.31 -8.08 12.60
CA MET A 237 -0.18 -8.51 13.91
C MET A 237 -0.77 -7.33 14.70
N ILE A 238 -0.07 -6.20 14.74
CA ILE A 238 -0.56 -4.97 15.38
C ILE A 238 -1.88 -4.55 14.74
N ASP A 239 -1.93 -4.45 13.41
CA ASP A 239 -3.13 -4.05 12.66
C ASP A 239 -4.31 -4.98 13.00
N LEU A 240 -4.13 -6.29 12.90
CA LEU A 240 -5.20 -7.26 13.16
C LEU A 240 -5.66 -7.27 14.62
N LEU A 241 -4.76 -7.09 15.59
CA LEU A 241 -5.11 -7.00 17.00
C LEU A 241 -5.90 -5.73 17.31
N GLU A 242 -5.45 -4.58 16.81
CA GLU A 242 -6.17 -3.31 16.97
C GLU A 242 -7.55 -3.36 16.28
N PHE A 243 -7.64 -3.91 15.06
CA PHE A 243 -8.91 -4.00 14.35
C PHE A 243 -9.88 -4.99 15.01
N SER A 244 -9.40 -6.15 15.45
CA SER A 244 -10.25 -7.17 16.09
C SER A 244 -10.69 -6.79 17.51
N GLY A 245 -9.90 -5.97 18.21
CA GLY A 245 -10.20 -5.45 19.56
C GLY A 245 -10.97 -4.12 19.56
N SER A 246 -11.12 -3.46 18.41
CA SER A 246 -11.71 -2.12 18.35
C SER A 246 -13.18 -2.08 18.81
N SER A 247 -13.56 -0.97 19.46
CA SER A 247 -14.96 -0.59 19.74
C SER A 247 -15.52 0.40 18.73
N GLU A 248 -14.67 1.01 17.91
CA GLU A 248 -15.05 2.07 16.96
C GLU A 248 -15.41 1.50 15.58
N LEU A 249 -14.93 0.29 15.30
CA LEU A 249 -15.20 -0.43 14.06
C LEU A 249 -16.48 -1.27 14.18
N ASP A 250 -17.15 -1.45 13.05
CA ASP A 250 -18.35 -2.28 12.96
C ASP A 250 -17.99 -3.74 13.25
N GLU A 251 -18.90 -4.49 13.88
CA GLU A 251 -18.64 -5.91 14.24
C GLU A 251 -18.21 -6.75 13.04
N GLU A 252 -18.74 -6.47 11.84
CA GLU A 252 -18.31 -7.15 10.62
C GLU A 252 -16.80 -6.98 10.34
N ILE A 253 -16.27 -5.75 10.50
CA ILE A 253 -14.85 -5.45 10.30
C ILE A 253 -14.02 -6.17 11.35
N CYS A 254 -14.44 -6.12 12.61
CA CYS A 254 -13.80 -6.81 13.72
C CYS A 254 -13.73 -8.33 13.48
N PHE A 255 -14.81 -8.95 13.00
CA PHE A 255 -14.84 -10.38 12.66
C PHE A 255 -13.99 -10.73 11.44
N ARG A 256 -13.94 -9.88 10.41
CA ARG A 256 -13.03 -10.06 9.26
C ARG A 256 -11.56 -10.00 9.70
N ALA A 257 -11.20 -9.07 10.59
CA ALA A 257 -9.86 -8.99 11.18
C ALA A 257 -9.55 -10.24 12.00
N LEU A 258 -10.47 -10.69 12.84
CA LEU A 258 -10.32 -11.91 13.66
C LEU A 258 -10.13 -13.17 12.81
N ARG A 259 -10.88 -13.30 11.70
CA ARG A 259 -10.70 -14.38 10.73
C ARG A 259 -9.31 -14.36 10.11
N SER A 260 -8.82 -13.18 9.74
CA SER A 260 -7.48 -13.00 9.18
C SER A 260 -6.39 -13.31 10.21
N MET A 261 -6.59 -12.95 11.48
CA MET A 261 -5.70 -13.28 12.58
C MET A 261 -5.66 -14.79 12.85
N HIS A 262 -6.81 -15.49 12.79
CA HIS A 262 -6.86 -16.94 12.88
C HIS A 262 -6.09 -17.61 11.72
N LYS A 263 -6.24 -17.10 10.49
CA LYS A 263 -5.44 -17.57 9.36
C LYS A 263 -3.95 -17.32 9.58
N LEU A 264 -3.57 -16.13 10.04
CA LEU A 264 -2.18 -15.80 10.36
C LEU A 264 -1.60 -16.80 11.38
N TRP A 265 -2.31 -17.04 12.49
CA TRP A 265 -1.92 -18.04 13.49
C TRP A 265 -1.70 -19.41 12.85
N SER A 266 -2.66 -19.91 12.06
CA SER A 266 -2.56 -21.24 11.45
C SER A 266 -1.35 -21.42 10.51
N ARG A 267 -0.69 -20.33 10.11
CA ARG A 267 0.44 -20.34 9.17
C ARG A 267 1.79 -20.03 9.82
N LEU A 268 1.79 -19.38 10.98
CA LEU A 268 3.01 -19.01 11.69
C LEU A 268 3.47 -20.11 12.65
N ASP A 269 4.78 -20.21 12.82
CA ASP A 269 5.34 -20.96 13.95
C ASP A 269 4.89 -20.33 15.27
N THR A 270 4.59 -21.15 16.27
CA THR A 270 4.12 -20.69 17.59
C THR A 270 5.10 -19.70 18.23
N PHE A 271 6.40 -19.87 18.01
CA PHE A 271 7.42 -18.95 18.49
C PHE A 271 7.28 -17.55 17.86
N VAL A 272 7.13 -17.47 16.54
CA VAL A 272 7.01 -16.19 15.80
C VAL A 272 5.74 -15.45 16.25
N PHE A 273 4.63 -16.17 16.35
CA PHE A 273 3.38 -15.58 16.84
C PHE A 273 3.51 -15.10 18.29
N ARG A 274 4.12 -15.88 19.18
CA ARG A 274 4.36 -15.46 20.58
C ARG A 274 5.27 -14.23 20.67
N ALA A 275 6.29 -14.15 19.83
CA ALA A 275 7.18 -12.99 19.79
C ALA A 275 6.42 -11.72 19.37
N GLY A 276 5.63 -11.79 18.29
CA GLY A 276 4.81 -10.65 17.85
C GLY A 276 3.75 -10.25 18.87
N LEU A 277 3.07 -11.21 19.52
CA LEU A 277 2.08 -10.93 20.56
C LEU A 277 2.73 -10.28 21.78
N ARG A 278 3.93 -10.73 22.17
CA ARG A 278 4.72 -10.11 23.23
C ARG A 278 5.07 -8.67 22.86
N GLY A 279 5.57 -8.44 21.64
CA GLY A 279 5.89 -7.10 21.15
C GLY A 279 4.68 -6.17 21.20
N TYR A 280 3.49 -6.66 20.83
CA TYR A 280 2.25 -5.91 20.97
C TYR A 280 1.93 -5.55 22.43
N ILE A 281 2.00 -6.51 23.35
CA ILE A 281 1.72 -6.28 24.77
C ILE A 281 2.70 -5.29 25.39
N GLU A 282 3.99 -5.42 25.08
CA GLU A 282 5.05 -4.54 25.58
C GLU A 282 4.96 -3.13 25.00
N GLY A 283 4.56 -3.01 23.73
CA GLY A 283 4.42 -1.72 23.03
C GLY A 283 3.08 -1.00 23.24
N THR A 284 2.16 -1.58 24.01
CA THR A 284 0.79 -1.06 24.18
C THR A 284 0.50 -0.73 25.65
N PRO A 285 -0.18 0.39 25.96
CA PRO A 285 -0.60 0.68 27.34
C PRO A 285 -1.40 -0.48 27.95
N LYS A 286 -1.05 -0.89 29.17
CA LYS A 286 -1.59 -2.10 29.82
C LYS A 286 -3.11 -2.16 29.83
N ASP A 287 -3.77 -1.04 30.13
CA ASP A 287 -5.24 -0.97 30.19
C ASP A 287 -5.87 -1.14 28.81
N HIS A 288 -5.27 -0.55 27.77
CA HIS A 288 -5.71 -0.69 26.38
C HIS A 288 -5.55 -2.13 25.88
N ALA A 289 -4.37 -2.72 26.10
CA ALA A 289 -4.12 -4.11 25.72
C ALA A 289 -5.12 -5.05 26.41
N ARG A 290 -5.35 -4.87 27.72
CA ARG A 290 -6.32 -5.65 28.49
C ARG A 290 -7.74 -5.54 27.91
N GLU A 291 -8.21 -4.33 27.64
CA GLU A 291 -9.53 -4.09 27.08
C GLU A 291 -9.69 -4.74 25.69
N ASN A 292 -8.69 -4.58 24.82
CA ASN A 292 -8.66 -5.21 23.51
C ASN A 292 -8.75 -6.75 23.63
N PHE A 293 -8.00 -7.36 24.55
CA PHE A 293 -8.08 -8.82 24.77
C PHE A 293 -9.43 -9.26 25.33
N ILE A 294 -10.04 -8.52 26.26
CA ILE A 294 -11.37 -8.83 26.78
C ILE A 294 -12.39 -8.87 25.63
N ARG A 295 -12.36 -7.88 24.75
CA ARG A 295 -13.26 -7.81 23.59
C ARG A 295 -13.01 -8.93 22.59
N LEU A 296 -11.75 -9.24 22.33
CA LEU A 296 -11.35 -10.32 21.46
C LEU A 296 -11.87 -11.66 21.97
N VAL A 297 -11.72 -11.94 23.26
CA VAL A 297 -12.26 -13.14 23.92
C VAL A 297 -13.78 -13.17 23.84
N HIS A 298 -14.46 -12.05 24.11
CA HIS A 298 -15.91 -11.95 24.00
C HIS A 298 -16.41 -12.28 22.57
N ARG A 299 -15.75 -11.72 21.54
CA ARG A 299 -16.06 -12.01 20.14
C ARG A 299 -15.81 -13.47 19.76
N LEU A 300 -14.74 -14.08 20.29
CA LEU A 300 -14.50 -15.52 20.10
C LEU A 300 -15.58 -16.38 20.74
N ILE A 301 -16.04 -16.03 21.94
CA ILE A 301 -17.17 -16.72 22.61
C ILE A 301 -18.44 -16.61 21.77
N LEU A 302 -18.74 -15.41 21.23
CA LEU A 302 -19.88 -15.20 20.35
C LEU A 302 -19.83 -16.05 19.08
N LEU A 303 -18.63 -16.23 18.49
CA LEU A 303 -18.46 -17.12 17.34
C LEU A 303 -18.66 -18.59 17.72
N SER A 304 -18.14 -19.01 18.87
CA SER A 304 -18.29 -20.39 19.36
C SER A 304 -19.75 -20.76 19.64
N ASN A 305 -20.55 -19.80 20.10
CA ASN A 305 -21.97 -20.00 20.40
C ASN A 305 -22.90 -19.89 19.17
N ARG A 306 -22.36 -19.49 18.01
CA ARG A 306 -23.11 -19.32 16.74
C ARG A 306 -22.83 -20.41 15.70
N ALA A 307 -21.92 -21.35 15.95
CA ALA A 307 -21.73 -22.48 15.06
C ALA A 307 -22.96 -23.42 15.14
N PRO A 308 -23.72 -23.65 14.04
CA PRO A 308 -24.68 -24.73 14.01
C PRO A 308 -23.93 -26.06 13.91
N GLU A 309 -24.41 -27.07 14.64
CA GLU A 309 -24.05 -28.48 14.44
C GLU A 309 -24.32 -28.95 13.01
#